data_AF-A0A943BBA1-F1
#
_entry.id   AF-A0A943BBA1-F1
#
_cell.length_a   1.000
_cell.length_b   1.000
_cell.length_c   1.000
_cell.angle_alpha   90.00
_cell.angle_beta   90.00
_cell.angle_gamma   90.00
#
_symmetry.space_group_name_H-M   'P 1'
#
loop_
_entity.id
_entity.type
_entity.pdbx_description
1 polymer ?
#
loop_
_entity_poly.entity_id
_entity_poly.type
_entity_poly.pdbx_seq_one_letter_code
_entity_poly.pdbx_strand_id
1 'polypeptide(L)'
;MKKILQKTYLGIIFFLLYAPIVTLMILSFNNSKTRAKWGGFTGKWYIKLFQNEQIMNALYSTLIIAVLAAAIATVLGTMAAIGIQSMKQRSKTITLGITNIPMLNGEIVMGISLMLLFIAGRINLGFGTILMSHITFCVPYVVLNVLPKLKQTSRYTYEAALDLGASPLYAFFKVVFPDILPGVISGFLLAFTMSLDDFVITHFTKGPGIDTLSTKIYSEVRKGIKPEMYALSTLLFGTVLILLLLVNMEPDTTAKSSKTSRRFSHFLQKKPVRIFLRRIVPAVMVLVIIAGGFFYGSKETITGDNQVIVYNWGEYLDPETITLFEEETGINVVYEEFETNEIMYPKVQSGAIAYDVVCPSDYMIQRMIKNDLLAEINFDNIPNIKNIGPTYMKTSQQFDPENKYSVPYCWGTVGILYNKTMVDEPIDSWSVLWDKKYKDNILMQDSVRDAFAVALKLSGHSLNSADLDELTAARDLLIKQKPLVQAYVIDQVRDKMIGNEAAIGVIYSGEAIYTQNENKDLEYVVPKEGSNVWIDSWVIPKNAKHKDNAEAFINFLCRPDIAKMNFDYITYSTPNEAARALIEDEALRNNTIAFPGPEILERCETFSYLGNETNDIYNELWREVKSN
;
A
#
# COMPACT_ATOMS: atom_id res chain seq x y z
N MET A 1 -2.34 -44.85 13.20
CA MET A 1 -1.29 -43.80 13.17
C MET A 1 -1.39 -42.83 11.99
N LYS A 2 -1.35 -43.25 10.71
CA LYS A 2 -1.36 -42.31 9.55
C LYS A 2 -2.50 -41.27 9.54
N LYS A 3 -3.75 -41.66 9.82
CA LYS A 3 -4.89 -40.71 9.86
C LYS A 3 -4.86 -39.74 11.04
N ILE A 4 -4.30 -40.14 12.18
CA ILE A 4 -4.16 -39.27 13.35
C ILE A 4 -3.05 -38.26 13.04
N LEU A 5 -1.90 -38.72 12.55
CA LEU A 5 -0.78 -37.86 12.16
C LEU A 5 -1.20 -36.85 11.07
N GLN A 6 -1.97 -37.28 10.07
CA GLN A 6 -2.50 -36.39 9.02
C GLN A 6 -3.46 -35.33 9.59
N LYS A 7 -4.38 -35.71 10.49
CA LYS A 7 -5.30 -34.76 11.14
C LYS A 7 -4.56 -33.78 12.05
N THR A 8 -3.57 -34.26 12.80
CA THR A 8 -2.73 -33.41 13.65
C THR A 8 -1.90 -32.45 12.80
N TYR A 9 -1.29 -32.92 11.72
CA TYR A 9 -0.55 -32.08 10.77
C TYR A 9 -1.44 -31.00 10.14
N LEU A 10 -2.64 -31.35 9.68
CA LEU A 10 -3.63 -30.38 9.20
C LEU A 10 -4.05 -29.40 10.29
N GLY A 11 -4.26 -29.87 11.52
CA GLY A 11 -4.59 -29.02 12.67
C GLY A 11 -3.49 -28.00 12.98
N ILE A 12 -2.22 -28.40 12.90
CA ILE A 12 -1.07 -27.51 13.06
C ILE A 12 -1.01 -26.48 11.93
N ILE A 13 -1.23 -26.88 10.68
CA ILE A 13 -1.28 -25.95 9.53
C ILE A 13 -2.39 -24.92 9.73
N PHE A 14 -3.60 -25.36 10.10
CA PHE A 14 -4.71 -24.44 10.34
C PHE A 14 -4.44 -23.51 11.51
N PHE A 15 -3.85 -24.01 12.60
CA PHE A 15 -3.45 -23.18 13.71
C PHE A 15 -2.43 -22.12 13.27
N LEU A 16 -1.36 -22.50 12.56
CA LEU A 16 -0.36 -21.57 12.06
C LEU A 16 -0.96 -20.52 11.11
N LEU A 17 -1.92 -20.90 10.27
CA LEU A 17 -2.53 -20.02 9.30
C LEU A 17 -3.52 -19.02 9.94
N TYR A 18 -4.31 -19.47 10.93
CA TYR A 18 -5.34 -18.63 11.56
C TYR A 18 -4.88 -17.93 12.86
N ALA A 19 -3.82 -18.39 13.53
CA ALA A 19 -3.34 -17.79 14.78
C ALA A 19 -2.97 -16.30 14.64
N PRO A 20 -2.30 -15.85 13.56
CA PRO A 20 -2.04 -14.41 13.36
C PRO A 20 -3.34 -13.62 13.26
N ILE A 21 -4.34 -14.12 12.52
CA ILE A 21 -5.65 -13.47 12.36
C ILE A 21 -6.35 -13.35 13.72
N VAL A 22 -6.37 -14.43 14.51
CA VAL A 22 -6.95 -14.41 15.87
C VAL A 22 -6.20 -13.42 16.77
N THR A 23 -4.88 -13.30 16.62
CA THR A 23 -4.08 -12.32 17.37
C THR A 23 -4.47 -10.89 17.02
N LEU A 24 -4.64 -10.57 15.73
CA LEU A 24 -5.16 -9.27 15.29
C LEU A 24 -6.57 -9.01 15.84
N MET A 25 -7.44 -10.03 15.85
CA MET A 25 -8.77 -9.92 16.44
C MET A 25 -8.72 -9.58 17.93
N ILE A 26 -7.81 -10.19 18.68
CA ILE A 26 -7.62 -9.87 20.11
C ILE A 26 -7.06 -8.44 20.26
N LEU A 27 -6.06 -8.06 19.46
CA LEU A 27 -5.46 -6.72 19.48
C LEU A 27 -6.44 -5.62 19.04
N SER A 28 -7.48 -5.95 18.27
CA SER A 28 -8.56 -5.00 17.94
C SER A 28 -9.31 -4.47 19.16
N PHE A 29 -9.20 -5.16 20.30
CA PHE A 29 -9.76 -4.74 21.59
C PHE A 29 -8.72 -4.12 22.53
N ASN A 30 -7.46 -3.99 22.12
CA ASN A 30 -6.39 -3.45 22.96
C ASN A 30 -6.49 -1.91 23.07
N ASN A 31 -6.61 -1.37 24.28
CA ASN A 31 -6.62 0.07 24.53
C ASN A 31 -5.21 0.71 24.52
N SER A 32 -4.34 0.25 23.62
CA SER A 32 -3.00 0.76 23.39
C SER A 32 -2.80 0.94 21.88
N LYS A 33 -2.00 1.92 21.47
CA LYS A 33 -1.56 2.05 20.06
C LYS A 33 -0.47 1.03 19.72
N THR A 34 0.28 0.55 20.71
CA THR A 34 1.38 -0.41 20.53
C THR A 34 0.90 -1.85 20.71
N ARG A 35 1.50 -2.78 19.96
CA ARG A 35 1.31 -4.23 20.16
C ARG A 35 1.98 -4.76 21.43
N ALA A 36 3.04 -4.10 21.88
CA ALA A 36 3.91 -4.58 22.94
C ALA A 36 3.29 -4.44 24.34
N LYS A 37 2.31 -3.54 24.51
CA LYS A 37 1.67 -3.29 25.81
C LYS A 37 0.15 -3.47 25.70
N TRP A 38 -0.43 -4.25 26.62
CA TRP A 38 -1.88 -4.39 26.75
C TRP A 38 -2.44 -3.26 27.63
N GLY A 39 -3.19 -2.34 27.03
CA GLY A 39 -3.76 -1.16 27.68
C GLY A 39 -5.15 -1.37 28.29
N GLY A 40 -5.71 -2.58 28.21
CA GLY A 40 -7.08 -2.92 28.63
C GLY A 40 -8.04 -3.15 27.45
N PHE A 41 -9.28 -3.55 27.74
CA PHE A 41 -10.30 -3.83 26.72
C PHE A 41 -10.99 -2.54 26.25
N THR A 42 -11.16 -2.35 24.93
CA THR A 42 -11.91 -1.22 24.36
C THR A 42 -12.58 -1.57 23.03
N GLY A 43 -13.74 -0.96 22.75
CA GLY A 43 -14.39 -0.98 21.44
C GLY A 43 -14.16 0.30 20.62
N LYS A 44 -13.38 1.26 21.14
CA LYS A 44 -13.24 2.60 20.55
C LYS A 44 -12.73 2.59 19.11
N TRP A 45 -11.89 1.62 18.76
CA TRP A 45 -11.29 1.48 17.43
C TRP A 45 -12.33 1.14 16.37
N TYR A 46 -13.38 0.39 16.72
CA TYR A 46 -14.49 0.12 15.81
C TYR A 46 -15.30 1.40 15.53
N ILE A 47 -15.48 2.27 16.52
CA ILE A 47 -16.16 3.57 16.32
C ILE A 47 -15.30 4.47 15.43
N LYS A 48 -14.01 4.60 15.76
CA LYS A 48 -13.04 5.38 14.96
C LYS A 48 -12.94 4.88 13.52
N LEU A 49 -13.04 3.56 13.31
CA LEU A 49 -13.07 2.97 11.98
C LEU A 49 -14.20 3.53 11.12
N PHE A 50 -15.43 3.59 11.66
CA PHE A 50 -16.59 4.12 10.94
C PHE A 50 -16.60 5.66 10.81
N GLN A 51 -15.84 6.36 11.66
CA GLN A 51 -15.63 7.80 11.56
C GLN A 51 -14.52 8.17 10.56
N ASN A 52 -13.68 7.21 10.18
CA ASN A 52 -12.60 7.46 9.24
C ASN A 52 -13.14 7.46 7.80
N GLU A 53 -13.34 8.65 7.25
CA GLU A 53 -13.85 8.82 5.90
C GLU A 53 -12.99 8.13 4.83
N GLN A 54 -11.66 8.13 4.97
CA GLN A 54 -10.78 7.48 4.01
C GLN A 54 -11.01 5.96 3.97
N ILE A 55 -11.13 5.31 5.14
CA ILE A 55 -11.38 3.87 5.22
C ILE A 55 -12.79 3.54 4.70
N MET A 56 -13.79 4.34 5.06
CA MET A 56 -15.16 4.14 4.59
C MET A 56 -15.29 4.34 3.08
N ASN A 57 -14.62 5.35 2.53
CA ASN A 57 -14.51 5.58 1.09
C ASN A 57 -13.88 4.37 0.41
N ALA A 58 -12.77 3.84 0.94
CA ALA A 58 -12.12 2.65 0.42
C ALA A 58 -13.02 1.40 0.45
N LEU A 59 -13.79 1.22 1.54
CA LEU A 59 -14.81 0.16 1.65
C LEU A 59 -15.89 0.28 0.57
N TYR A 60 -16.44 1.48 0.38
CA TYR A 60 -17.46 1.71 -0.65
C TYR A 60 -16.90 1.45 -2.05
N SER A 61 -15.72 2.00 -2.37
CA SER A 61 -15.02 1.75 -3.64
C SER A 61 -14.87 0.26 -3.92
N THR A 62 -14.34 -0.50 -2.96
CA THR A 62 -14.15 -1.95 -3.11
C THR A 62 -15.45 -2.68 -3.39
N LEU A 63 -16.50 -2.43 -2.61
CA LEU A 63 -17.77 -3.12 -2.80
C LEU A 63 -18.43 -2.77 -4.14
N ILE A 64 -18.38 -1.50 -4.54
CA ILE A 64 -18.96 -1.05 -5.81
C ILE A 64 -18.20 -1.67 -6.99
N ILE A 65 -16.87 -1.58 -6.98
CA ILE A 65 -16.01 -2.17 -8.03
C ILE A 65 -16.27 -3.67 -8.12
N ALA A 66 -16.23 -4.38 -6.99
CA ALA A 66 -16.42 -5.83 -6.97
C ALA A 66 -17.78 -6.27 -7.52
N VAL A 67 -18.87 -5.59 -7.11
CA VAL A 67 -20.21 -5.92 -7.60
C VAL A 67 -20.36 -5.57 -9.08
N LEU A 68 -19.93 -4.39 -9.52
CA LEU A 68 -20.05 -3.97 -10.92
C LEU A 68 -19.18 -4.83 -11.85
N ALA A 69 -17.92 -5.06 -11.49
CA ALA A 69 -17.02 -5.91 -12.25
C ALA A 69 -17.57 -7.33 -12.36
N ALA A 70 -18.03 -7.93 -11.25
CA ALA A 70 -18.62 -9.26 -11.27
C ALA A 70 -19.89 -9.32 -12.12
N ALA A 71 -20.78 -8.32 -12.00
CA ALA A 71 -22.02 -8.28 -12.77
C ALA A 71 -21.76 -8.16 -14.28
N ILE A 72 -20.92 -7.21 -14.68
CA ILE A 72 -20.58 -6.97 -16.09
C ILE A 72 -19.78 -8.15 -16.65
N ALA A 73 -18.77 -8.65 -15.93
CA ALA A 73 -18.01 -9.82 -16.34
C ALA A 73 -18.89 -11.07 -16.45
N THR A 74 -19.92 -11.22 -15.60
CA THR A 74 -20.86 -12.35 -15.68
C THR A 74 -21.67 -12.31 -16.98
N VAL A 75 -22.16 -11.13 -17.36
CA VAL A 75 -22.87 -10.93 -18.63
C VAL A 75 -21.93 -11.21 -19.81
N LEU A 76 -20.76 -10.55 -19.85
CA LEU A 76 -19.80 -10.68 -20.94
C LEU A 76 -19.22 -12.11 -21.04
N GLY A 77 -18.86 -12.72 -19.93
CA GLY A 77 -18.34 -14.08 -19.86
C GLY A 77 -19.38 -15.14 -20.22
N THR A 78 -20.65 -14.95 -19.85
CA THR A 78 -21.74 -15.85 -20.30
C THR A 78 -21.93 -15.75 -21.81
N MET A 79 -21.96 -14.53 -22.36
CA MET A 79 -22.05 -14.31 -23.80
C MET A 79 -20.84 -14.92 -24.54
N ALA A 80 -19.63 -14.72 -24.01
CA ALA A 80 -18.41 -15.29 -24.55
C ALA A 80 -18.44 -16.82 -24.51
N ALA A 81 -18.91 -17.42 -23.42
CA ALA A 81 -19.01 -18.87 -23.29
C ALA A 81 -20.00 -19.48 -24.32
N ILE A 82 -21.14 -18.82 -24.55
CA ILE A 82 -22.10 -19.23 -25.58
C ILE A 82 -21.46 -19.11 -26.97
N GLY A 83 -20.79 -17.99 -27.26
CA GLY A 83 -20.08 -17.77 -28.52
C GLY A 83 -19.02 -18.83 -28.77
N ILE A 84 -18.12 -19.04 -27.82
CA ILE A 84 -17.05 -20.06 -27.85
C ILE A 84 -17.61 -21.47 -28.03
N GLN A 85 -18.77 -21.77 -27.42
CA GLN A 85 -19.40 -23.08 -27.57
C GLN A 85 -19.89 -23.34 -29.00
N SER A 86 -20.33 -22.30 -29.72
CA SER A 86 -20.80 -22.39 -31.10
C SER A 86 -19.69 -22.43 -32.16
N MET A 87 -18.44 -22.19 -31.79
CA MET A 87 -17.30 -22.13 -32.71
C MET A 87 -16.77 -23.52 -33.14
N LYS A 88 -16.14 -23.57 -34.32
CA LYS A 88 -15.35 -24.72 -34.79
C LYS A 88 -14.14 -24.95 -33.87
N GLN A 89 -13.65 -26.20 -33.79
CA GLN A 89 -12.62 -26.62 -32.84
C GLN A 89 -11.35 -25.74 -32.86
N ARG A 90 -10.84 -25.36 -34.05
CA ARG A 90 -9.64 -24.49 -34.15
C ARG A 90 -9.90 -23.08 -33.61
N SER A 91 -10.97 -22.43 -34.04
CA SER A 91 -11.36 -21.08 -33.58
C SER A 91 -11.67 -21.07 -32.09
N LYS A 92 -12.29 -22.15 -31.58
CA LYS A 92 -12.56 -22.35 -30.16
C LYS A 92 -11.27 -22.38 -29.33
N THR A 93 -10.27 -23.15 -29.76
CA THR A 93 -8.97 -23.22 -29.08
C THR A 93 -8.26 -21.86 -29.05
N ILE A 94 -8.24 -21.14 -30.17
CA ILE A 94 -7.60 -19.81 -30.25
C ILE A 94 -8.32 -18.81 -29.34
N THR A 95 -9.65 -18.75 -29.41
CA THR A 95 -10.46 -17.80 -28.63
C THR A 95 -10.35 -18.08 -27.13
N LEU A 96 -10.34 -19.36 -26.73
CA LEU A 96 -10.09 -19.74 -25.33
C LEU A 96 -8.68 -19.36 -24.88
N GLY A 97 -7.67 -19.52 -25.74
CA GLY A 97 -6.31 -19.06 -25.47
C GLY A 97 -6.28 -17.56 -25.15
N ILE A 98 -6.86 -16.74 -26.03
CA ILE A 98 -6.94 -15.27 -25.85
C ILE A 98 -7.73 -14.90 -24.58
N THR A 99 -8.90 -15.52 -24.39
CA THR A 99 -9.77 -15.26 -23.23
C THR A 99 -9.05 -15.57 -21.92
N ASN A 100 -8.16 -16.55 -21.90
CA ASN A 100 -7.46 -16.96 -20.69
C ASN A 100 -6.11 -16.24 -20.49
N ILE A 101 -5.64 -15.41 -21.42
CA ILE A 101 -4.39 -14.62 -21.24
C ILE A 101 -4.40 -13.89 -19.89
N PRO A 102 -5.50 -13.22 -19.48
CA PRO A 102 -5.59 -12.59 -18.18
C PRO A 102 -5.29 -13.53 -17.00
N MET A 103 -5.85 -14.74 -17.02
CA MET A 103 -5.72 -15.72 -15.95
C MET A 103 -4.35 -16.45 -15.96
N LEU A 104 -3.68 -16.51 -17.11
CA LEU A 104 -2.42 -17.25 -17.27
C LEU A 104 -1.19 -16.41 -16.91
N ASN A 105 -1.29 -15.09 -16.99
CA ASN A 105 -0.21 -14.18 -16.62
C ASN A 105 -0.23 -13.88 -15.12
N GLY A 106 0.93 -13.55 -14.56
CA GLY A 106 0.99 -13.00 -13.20
C GLY A 106 0.24 -11.65 -13.12
N GLU A 107 -0.45 -11.42 -12.01
CA GLU A 107 -1.28 -10.21 -11.81
C GLU A 107 -0.48 -8.91 -11.98
N ILE A 108 0.81 -8.90 -11.61
CA ILE A 108 1.70 -7.75 -11.79
C ILE A 108 1.86 -7.41 -13.27
N VAL A 109 2.11 -8.42 -14.10
CA VAL A 109 2.29 -8.25 -15.55
C VAL A 109 1.02 -7.68 -16.16
N MET A 110 -0.14 -8.17 -15.71
CA MET A 110 -1.42 -7.62 -16.15
C MET A 110 -1.63 -6.18 -15.71
N GLY A 111 -1.43 -5.87 -14.43
CA GLY A 111 -1.65 -4.52 -13.88
C GLY A 111 -0.82 -3.47 -14.62
N ILE A 112 0.48 -3.74 -14.80
CA ILE A 112 1.39 -2.86 -15.54
C ILE A 112 0.98 -2.76 -17.03
N SER A 113 0.62 -3.88 -17.66
CA SER A 113 0.22 -3.87 -19.08
C SER A 113 -1.05 -3.04 -19.32
N LEU A 114 -2.05 -3.16 -18.44
CA LEU A 114 -3.28 -2.39 -18.52
C LEU A 114 -3.06 -0.91 -18.22
N MET A 115 -2.21 -0.60 -17.23
CA MET A 115 -1.78 0.77 -16.96
C MET A 115 -1.14 1.40 -18.19
N LEU A 116 -0.16 0.74 -18.81
CA LEU A 116 0.50 1.21 -20.04
C LEU A 116 -0.49 1.35 -21.20
N LEU A 117 -1.46 0.46 -21.32
CA LEU A 117 -2.53 0.56 -22.32
C LEU A 117 -3.39 1.81 -22.11
N PHE A 118 -3.80 2.10 -20.87
CA PHE A 118 -4.58 3.31 -20.56
C PHE A 118 -3.78 4.58 -20.84
N ILE A 119 -2.50 4.60 -20.47
CA ILE A 119 -1.60 5.72 -20.77
C ILE A 119 -1.48 5.92 -22.28
N ALA A 120 -1.23 4.85 -23.05
CA ALA A 120 -1.13 4.90 -24.50
C ALA A 120 -2.45 5.36 -25.15
N GLY A 121 -3.58 4.97 -24.56
CA GLY A 121 -4.92 5.42 -24.93
C GLY A 121 -5.30 6.82 -24.45
N ARG A 122 -4.42 7.52 -23.70
CA ARG A 122 -4.68 8.81 -23.05
C ARG A 122 -5.92 8.80 -22.14
N ILE A 123 -6.14 7.67 -21.47
CA ILE A 123 -7.22 7.50 -20.49
C ILE A 123 -6.65 7.82 -19.11
N ASN A 124 -7.24 8.82 -18.43
CA ASN A 124 -6.85 9.15 -17.06
C ASN A 124 -7.15 7.97 -16.13
N LEU A 125 -6.19 7.61 -15.29
CA LEU A 125 -6.40 6.59 -14.27
C LEU A 125 -7.42 7.06 -13.23
N GLY A 126 -8.29 6.16 -12.79
CA GLY A 126 -9.34 6.44 -11.83
C GLY A 126 -10.30 5.26 -11.68
N PHE A 127 -11.54 5.53 -11.23
CA PHE A 127 -12.54 4.49 -11.03
C PHE A 127 -12.81 3.66 -12.30
N GLY A 128 -12.92 4.33 -13.46
CA GLY A 128 -13.23 3.68 -14.73
C GLY A 128 -12.15 2.70 -15.19
N THR A 129 -10.87 3.05 -15.03
CA THR A 129 -9.73 2.18 -15.39
C THR A 129 -9.64 0.99 -14.45
N ILE A 130 -9.89 1.17 -13.15
CA ILE A 130 -9.99 0.05 -12.20
C ILE A 130 -11.12 -0.89 -12.65
N LEU A 131 -12.33 -0.35 -12.88
CA LEU A 131 -13.48 -1.16 -13.28
C LEU A 131 -13.24 -1.94 -14.57
N MET A 132 -12.68 -1.30 -15.61
CA MET A 132 -12.35 -1.98 -16.89
C MET A 132 -11.32 -3.09 -16.70
N SER A 133 -10.30 -2.86 -15.88
CA SER A 133 -9.28 -3.86 -15.59
C SER A 133 -9.85 -5.05 -14.83
N HIS A 134 -10.69 -4.80 -13.81
CA HIS A 134 -11.37 -5.86 -13.06
C HIS A 134 -12.34 -6.65 -13.93
N ILE A 135 -13.10 -6.01 -14.82
CA ILE A 135 -13.94 -6.72 -15.80
C ILE A 135 -13.08 -7.65 -16.66
N THR A 136 -11.97 -7.14 -17.21
CA THR A 136 -11.04 -7.91 -18.06
C THR A 136 -10.47 -9.11 -17.31
N PHE A 137 -10.10 -8.91 -16.03
CA PHE A 137 -9.61 -9.96 -15.15
C PHE A 137 -10.67 -11.01 -14.80
N CYS A 138 -11.92 -10.60 -14.59
CA CYS A 138 -12.99 -11.47 -14.13
C CYS A 138 -13.68 -12.29 -15.23
N VAL A 139 -13.71 -11.81 -16.47
CA VAL A 139 -14.36 -12.51 -17.61
C VAL A 139 -13.90 -13.97 -17.79
N PRO A 140 -12.59 -14.30 -17.77
CA PRO A 140 -12.13 -15.69 -17.92
C PRO A 140 -12.69 -16.63 -16.84
N TYR A 141 -12.77 -16.17 -15.59
CA TYR A 141 -13.32 -16.95 -14.48
C TYR A 141 -14.80 -17.28 -14.70
N VAL A 142 -15.58 -16.35 -15.25
CA VAL A 142 -16.98 -16.61 -15.62
C VAL A 142 -17.05 -17.62 -16.76
N VAL A 143 -16.24 -17.46 -17.82
CA VAL A 143 -16.22 -18.41 -18.95
C VAL A 143 -15.92 -19.83 -18.47
N LEU A 144 -14.97 -19.98 -17.55
CA LEU A 144 -14.59 -21.29 -16.98
C LEU A 144 -15.71 -21.96 -16.18
N ASN A 145 -16.62 -21.19 -15.59
CA ASN A 145 -17.76 -21.72 -14.84
C ASN A 145 -18.97 -22.01 -15.73
N VAL A 146 -19.24 -21.16 -16.72
CA VAL A 146 -20.42 -21.27 -17.59
C VAL A 146 -20.20 -22.29 -18.72
N LEU A 147 -19.02 -22.33 -19.33
CA LEU A 147 -18.74 -23.17 -20.49
C LEU A 147 -18.89 -24.68 -20.21
N PRO A 148 -18.46 -25.24 -19.06
CA PRO A 148 -18.72 -26.64 -18.73
C PRO A 148 -20.21 -26.96 -18.59
N LYS A 149 -21.01 -26.03 -18.05
CA LYS A 149 -22.47 -26.20 -17.93
C LYS A 149 -23.15 -26.17 -19.30
N LEU A 150 -22.75 -25.26 -20.18
CA LEU A 150 -23.21 -25.23 -21.57
C LEU A 150 -22.91 -26.53 -22.33
N LYS A 151 -21.78 -27.19 -22.04
CA LYS A 151 -21.45 -28.50 -22.63
C LYS A 151 -22.31 -29.64 -22.08
N GLN A 152 -22.86 -29.50 -20.88
CA GLN A 152 -23.73 -30.48 -20.23
C GLN A 152 -25.20 -30.33 -20.65
N THR A 153 -25.60 -29.15 -21.13
CA THR A 153 -26.96 -28.88 -21.63
C THR A 153 -27.26 -29.75 -22.86
N SER A 154 -28.45 -30.36 -22.88
CA SER A 154 -28.90 -31.17 -24.03
C SER A 154 -29.22 -30.26 -25.22
N ARG A 155 -28.64 -30.55 -26.37
CA ARG A 155 -28.97 -29.85 -27.62
C ARG A 155 -30.41 -30.16 -28.07
N TYR A 156 -30.89 -31.37 -27.81
CA TYR A 156 -32.20 -31.84 -28.22
C TYR A 156 -33.35 -31.10 -27.52
N THR A 157 -33.17 -30.67 -26.27
CA THR A 157 -34.22 -29.93 -25.54
C THR A 157 -34.40 -28.51 -26.08
N TYR A 158 -33.33 -27.89 -26.57
CA TYR A 158 -33.39 -26.61 -27.26
C TYR A 158 -34.06 -26.73 -28.63
N GLU A 159 -33.68 -27.75 -29.43
CA GLU A 159 -34.28 -28.01 -30.75
C GLU A 159 -35.78 -28.34 -30.63
N ALA A 160 -36.17 -29.16 -29.65
CA ALA A 160 -37.58 -29.47 -29.38
C ALA A 160 -38.41 -28.21 -29.01
N ALA A 161 -37.82 -27.23 -28.33
CA ALA A 161 -38.52 -25.98 -28.03
C ALA A 161 -38.80 -25.17 -29.30
N LEU A 162 -37.84 -25.11 -30.23
CA LEU A 162 -38.02 -24.45 -31.53
C LEU A 162 -39.08 -25.15 -32.39
N ASP A 163 -39.10 -26.48 -32.40
CA ASP A 163 -40.10 -27.29 -33.11
C ASP A 163 -41.53 -27.05 -32.60
N LEU A 164 -41.68 -26.76 -31.31
CA LEU A 164 -42.96 -26.37 -30.69
C LEU A 164 -43.36 -24.90 -30.95
N GLY A 165 -42.61 -24.17 -31.80
CA GLY A 165 -42.90 -22.80 -32.19
C GLY A 165 -42.33 -21.73 -31.26
N ALA A 166 -41.42 -22.08 -30.34
CA ALA A 166 -40.73 -21.07 -29.53
C ALA A 166 -39.78 -20.23 -30.38
N SER A 167 -39.75 -18.91 -30.15
CA SER A 167 -38.69 -18.07 -30.72
C SER A 167 -37.33 -18.41 -30.08
N PRO A 168 -36.20 -18.21 -30.79
CA PRO A 168 -34.86 -18.52 -30.27
C PRO A 168 -34.56 -17.84 -28.92
N LEU A 169 -34.99 -16.59 -28.76
CA LEU A 169 -34.80 -15.84 -27.51
C LEU A 169 -35.64 -16.43 -26.37
N TYR A 170 -36.89 -16.82 -26.65
CA TYR A 170 -37.75 -17.47 -25.66
C TYR A 170 -37.21 -18.87 -25.29
N ALA A 171 -36.81 -19.66 -26.28
CA ALA A 171 -36.21 -20.98 -26.07
C ALA A 171 -34.91 -20.88 -25.24
N PHE A 172 -34.08 -19.88 -25.49
CA PHE A 172 -32.88 -19.61 -24.69
C PHE A 172 -33.25 -19.34 -23.22
N PHE A 173 -34.08 -18.34 -22.93
CA PHE A 173 -34.40 -17.97 -21.55
C PHE A 173 -35.23 -19.03 -20.81
N LYS A 174 -35.99 -19.85 -21.55
CA LYS A 174 -36.86 -20.87 -20.95
C LYS A 174 -36.17 -22.22 -20.75
N VAL A 175 -35.22 -22.58 -21.61
CA VAL A 175 -34.60 -23.92 -21.62
C VAL A 175 -33.11 -23.85 -21.29
N VAL A 176 -32.34 -23.08 -22.05
CA VAL A 176 -30.87 -23.07 -21.94
C VAL A 176 -30.41 -22.29 -20.70
N PHE A 177 -30.95 -21.10 -20.49
CA PHE A 177 -30.54 -20.21 -19.39
C PHE A 177 -30.74 -20.86 -18.01
N PRO A 178 -31.87 -21.51 -17.68
CA PRO A 178 -32.04 -22.22 -16.41
C PRO A 178 -31.01 -23.34 -16.19
N ASP A 179 -30.63 -24.06 -17.25
CA ASP A 179 -29.65 -25.16 -17.16
C ASP A 179 -28.23 -24.66 -16.87
N ILE A 180 -27.87 -23.50 -17.42
CA ILE A 180 -26.54 -22.89 -17.21
C ILE A 180 -26.51 -21.95 -15.99
N LEU A 181 -27.68 -21.58 -15.45
CA LEU A 181 -27.81 -20.63 -14.34
C LEU A 181 -26.93 -20.99 -13.12
N PRO A 182 -26.78 -22.25 -12.70
CA PRO A 182 -25.84 -22.59 -11.63
C PRO A 182 -24.40 -22.17 -11.97
N GLY A 183 -23.95 -22.38 -13.21
CA GLY A 183 -22.63 -21.95 -13.67
C GLY A 183 -22.50 -20.43 -13.77
N VAL A 184 -23.57 -19.72 -14.13
CA VAL A 184 -23.61 -18.25 -14.15
C VAL A 184 -23.48 -17.69 -12.73
N ILE A 185 -24.19 -18.26 -11.76
CA ILE A 185 -24.12 -17.85 -10.34
C ILE A 185 -22.73 -18.17 -9.77
N SER A 186 -22.19 -19.36 -10.01
CA SER A 186 -20.82 -19.71 -9.58
C SER A 186 -19.78 -18.78 -10.22
N GLY A 187 -19.94 -18.46 -11.51
CA GLY A 187 -19.10 -17.50 -12.22
C GLY A 187 -19.15 -16.09 -11.61
N PHE A 188 -20.34 -15.60 -11.28
CA PHE A 188 -20.52 -14.32 -10.60
C PHE A 188 -19.85 -14.28 -9.23
N LEU A 189 -20.09 -15.30 -8.39
CA LEU A 189 -19.52 -15.36 -7.04
C LEU A 189 -18.00 -15.45 -7.08
N LEU A 190 -17.44 -16.23 -8.02
CA LEU A 190 -16.00 -16.31 -8.21
C LEU A 190 -15.43 -14.97 -8.69
N ALA A 191 -16.03 -14.35 -9.70
CA ALA A 191 -15.62 -13.03 -10.18
C ALA A 191 -15.67 -11.96 -9.08
N PHE A 192 -16.74 -11.93 -8.29
CA PHE A 192 -16.88 -11.03 -7.14
C PHE A 192 -15.78 -11.25 -6.10
N THR A 193 -15.51 -12.52 -5.77
CA THR A 193 -14.47 -12.86 -4.79
C THR A 193 -13.08 -12.46 -5.28
N MET A 194 -12.76 -12.71 -6.55
CA MET A 194 -11.47 -12.33 -7.14
C MET A 194 -11.30 -10.81 -7.24
N SER A 195 -12.37 -10.07 -7.58
CA SER A 195 -12.32 -8.61 -7.67
C SER A 195 -12.24 -7.93 -6.30
N LEU A 196 -12.88 -8.49 -5.27
CA LEU A 196 -12.86 -7.94 -3.91
C LEU A 196 -11.47 -8.04 -3.26
N ASP A 197 -10.73 -9.11 -3.56
CA ASP A 197 -9.40 -9.40 -2.98
C ASP A 197 -8.24 -8.83 -3.82
N ASP A 198 -8.49 -8.34 -5.04
CA ASP A 198 -7.43 -7.84 -5.89
C ASP A 198 -6.79 -6.56 -5.32
N PHE A 199 -5.49 -6.65 -5.10
CA PHE A 199 -4.62 -5.52 -4.79
C PHE A 199 -3.85 -5.05 -6.02
N VAL A 200 -3.28 -5.98 -6.77
CA VAL A 200 -2.20 -5.69 -7.74
C VAL A 200 -2.75 -4.93 -8.93
N ILE A 201 -3.82 -5.41 -9.55
CA ILE A 201 -4.39 -4.76 -10.74
C ILE A 201 -4.91 -3.38 -10.34
N THR A 202 -5.57 -3.28 -9.19
CA THR A 202 -6.05 -2.01 -8.63
C THR A 202 -4.92 -1.03 -8.39
N HIS A 203 -3.81 -1.45 -7.78
CA HIS A 203 -2.68 -0.57 -7.44
C HIS A 203 -2.11 0.13 -8.67
N PHE A 204 -1.99 -0.58 -9.80
CA PHE A 204 -1.46 -0.02 -11.04
C PHE A 204 -2.50 0.74 -11.88
N THR A 205 -3.78 0.52 -11.64
CA THR A 205 -4.85 1.09 -12.49
C THR A 205 -5.71 2.12 -11.77
N LYS A 206 -5.48 2.36 -10.48
CA LYS A 206 -6.11 3.43 -9.71
C LYS A 206 -5.55 4.81 -10.06
N GLY A 207 -6.40 5.82 -9.93
CA GLY A 207 -6.02 7.22 -10.00
C GLY A 207 -5.86 7.84 -8.60
N PRO A 208 -5.42 9.11 -8.53
CA PRO A 208 -5.29 9.85 -7.27
C PRO A 208 -6.59 9.90 -6.49
N GLY A 209 -6.50 9.78 -5.17
CA GLY A 209 -7.64 9.91 -4.26
C GLY A 209 -8.67 8.77 -4.33
N ILE A 210 -8.42 7.73 -5.13
CA ILE A 210 -9.30 6.54 -5.22
C ILE A 210 -8.56 5.34 -4.66
N ASP A 211 -8.85 5.03 -3.39
CA ASP A 211 -8.38 3.80 -2.76
C ASP A 211 -9.49 2.75 -2.72
N THR A 212 -9.04 1.50 -2.76
CA THR A 212 -9.80 0.31 -2.36
C THR A 212 -9.31 -0.14 -0.99
N LEU A 213 -10.09 -0.97 -0.30
CA LEU A 213 -9.64 -1.59 0.95
C LEU A 213 -8.31 -2.31 0.81
N SER A 214 -8.10 -3.07 -0.27
CA SER A 214 -6.85 -3.80 -0.50
C SER A 214 -5.65 -2.85 -0.57
N THR A 215 -5.77 -1.77 -1.34
CA THR A 215 -4.70 -0.77 -1.49
C THR A 215 -4.50 0.07 -0.23
N LYS A 216 -5.58 0.44 0.46
CA LYS A 216 -5.50 1.15 1.73
C LYS A 216 -4.87 0.28 2.82
N ILE A 217 -5.32 -0.97 2.99
CA ILE A 217 -4.75 -1.92 3.95
C ILE A 217 -3.26 -2.11 3.71
N TYR A 218 -2.84 -2.31 2.46
CA TYR A 218 -1.42 -2.43 2.14
C TYR A 218 -0.62 -1.21 2.60
N SER A 219 -1.08 0.00 2.24
CA SER A 219 -0.41 1.25 2.59
C SER A 219 -0.36 1.50 4.09
N GLU A 220 -1.41 1.10 4.82
CA GLU A 220 -1.51 1.32 6.26
C GLU A 220 -0.71 0.28 7.05
N VAL A 221 -0.57 -0.95 6.56
CA VAL A 221 0.24 -1.99 7.23
C VAL A 221 1.73 -1.63 7.23
N ARG A 222 2.20 -0.91 6.21
CA ARG A 222 3.59 -0.51 6.10
C ARG A 222 3.93 0.75 6.88
N LYS A 223 3.02 1.72 7.02
CA LYS A 223 3.19 2.95 7.81
C LYS A 223 3.32 2.74 9.34
N GLY A 224 3.32 1.50 9.81
CA GLY A 224 3.19 1.16 11.22
C GLY A 224 1.74 0.80 11.56
N ILE A 225 1.44 0.68 12.84
CA ILE A 225 0.23 -0.03 13.27
C ILE A 225 -0.79 0.94 13.84
N LYS A 226 -1.86 1.13 13.08
CA LYS A 226 -3.11 1.75 13.55
C LYS A 226 -4.05 0.68 14.09
N PRO A 227 -4.44 0.71 15.38
CA PRO A 227 -5.37 -0.27 15.94
C PRO A 227 -6.72 -0.35 15.21
N GLU A 228 -7.14 0.71 14.52
CA GLU A 228 -8.30 0.74 13.64
C GLU A 228 -8.22 -0.33 12.53
N MET A 229 -7.01 -0.64 12.04
CA MET A 229 -6.80 -1.68 11.03
C MET A 229 -7.09 -3.08 11.57
N TYR A 230 -6.85 -3.33 12.85
CA TYR A 230 -7.20 -4.59 13.48
C TYR A 230 -8.71 -4.80 13.57
N ALA A 231 -9.45 -3.72 13.86
CA ALA A 231 -10.91 -3.74 13.82
C ALA A 231 -11.41 -4.01 12.40
N LEU A 232 -10.82 -3.37 11.38
CA LEU A 232 -11.14 -3.61 9.98
C LEU A 232 -10.88 -5.06 9.55
N SER A 233 -9.68 -5.59 9.81
CA SER A 233 -9.33 -6.97 9.49
C SER A 233 -10.25 -7.98 10.17
N THR A 234 -10.68 -7.68 11.41
CA THR A 234 -11.63 -8.50 12.16
C THR A 234 -13.00 -8.54 11.48
N LEU A 235 -13.51 -7.37 11.05
CA LEU A 235 -14.78 -7.28 10.33
C LEU A 235 -14.72 -7.95 8.95
N LEU A 236 -13.64 -7.75 8.19
CA LEU A 236 -13.45 -8.37 6.89
C LEU A 236 -13.37 -9.89 7.00
N PHE A 237 -12.54 -10.41 7.92
CA PHE A 237 -12.43 -11.84 8.14
C PHE A 237 -13.77 -12.45 8.58
N GLY A 238 -14.47 -11.81 9.52
CA GLY A 238 -15.79 -12.24 9.96
C GLY A 238 -16.79 -12.28 8.80
N THR A 239 -16.79 -11.26 7.95
CA THR A 239 -17.69 -11.16 6.79
C THR A 239 -17.37 -12.22 5.74
N VAL A 240 -16.09 -12.41 5.37
CA VAL A 240 -15.66 -13.42 4.41
C VAL A 240 -15.96 -14.83 4.93
N LEU A 241 -15.71 -15.10 6.22
CA LEU A 241 -16.04 -16.39 6.84
C LEU A 241 -17.54 -16.66 6.78
N ILE A 242 -18.38 -15.67 7.09
CA ILE A 242 -19.84 -15.79 6.97
C ILE A 242 -20.23 -16.06 5.50
N LEU A 243 -19.69 -15.32 4.54
CA LEU A 243 -19.96 -15.51 3.12
C LEU A 243 -19.52 -16.90 2.64
N LEU A 244 -18.33 -17.36 3.00
CA LEU A 244 -17.83 -18.70 2.66
C LEU A 244 -18.68 -19.81 3.28
N LEU A 245 -19.16 -19.63 4.52
CA LEU A 245 -20.12 -20.55 5.11
C LEU A 245 -21.42 -20.55 4.31
N LEU A 246 -21.94 -19.39 3.93
CA LEU A 246 -23.18 -19.30 3.13
C LEU A 246 -23.02 -19.91 1.73
N VAL A 247 -21.88 -19.71 1.05
CA VAL A 247 -21.59 -20.23 -0.30
C VAL A 247 -21.29 -21.72 -0.28
N ASN A 248 -20.44 -22.21 0.63
CA ASN A 248 -20.15 -23.65 0.74
C ASN A 248 -21.31 -24.45 1.35
N MET A 249 -22.39 -23.79 1.75
CA MET A 249 -23.66 -24.41 2.11
C MET A 249 -24.59 -24.62 0.91
N GLU A 250 -24.12 -24.44 -0.33
CA GLU A 250 -24.83 -24.88 -1.55
C GLU A 250 -24.82 -26.42 -1.66
N PRO A 251 -25.97 -27.06 -1.94
CA PRO A 251 -26.08 -28.51 -1.91
C PRO A 251 -25.49 -29.11 -3.19
N ASP A 252 -24.57 -30.06 -3.03
CA ASP A 252 -24.15 -30.99 -4.06
C ASP A 252 -25.41 -31.68 -4.66
N THR A 253 -25.90 -31.17 -5.80
CA THR A 253 -27.11 -31.70 -6.46
C THR A 253 -26.91 -33.08 -7.11
N THR A 254 -25.73 -33.70 -6.94
CA THR A 254 -25.40 -34.99 -7.55
C THR A 254 -25.13 -36.14 -6.58
N ALA A 255 -25.11 -35.91 -5.26
CA ALA A 255 -24.84 -36.99 -4.30
C ALA A 255 -26.15 -37.62 -3.75
N LYS A 256 -26.53 -38.78 -4.31
CA LYS A 256 -27.54 -39.66 -3.69
C LYS A 256 -27.09 -40.05 -2.27
N SER A 257 -27.96 -39.78 -1.29
CA SER A 257 -28.11 -40.45 0.01
C SER A 257 -27.16 -40.08 1.17
N SER A 258 -27.56 -39.07 1.96
CA SER A 258 -27.36 -39.10 3.42
C SER A 258 -28.56 -38.49 4.16
N LYS A 259 -29.02 -39.11 5.26
CA LYS A 259 -30.20 -38.68 6.05
C LYS A 259 -30.09 -37.23 6.56
N THR A 260 -28.87 -36.69 6.68
CA THR A 260 -28.58 -35.31 7.12
C THR A 260 -28.94 -34.27 6.04
N SER A 261 -28.72 -34.58 4.75
CA SER A 261 -29.08 -33.70 3.62
C SER A 261 -30.60 -33.46 3.48
N ARG A 262 -31.41 -34.47 3.83
CA ARG A 262 -32.88 -34.42 3.75
C ARG A 262 -33.50 -33.44 4.76
N ARG A 263 -32.94 -33.36 5.98
CA ARG A 263 -33.42 -32.47 7.05
C ARG A 263 -33.10 -31.00 6.76
N PHE A 264 -32.02 -30.73 6.03
CA PHE A 264 -31.55 -29.36 5.75
C PHE A 264 -32.12 -28.77 4.44
N SER A 265 -32.39 -29.59 3.41
CA SER A 265 -33.13 -29.11 2.22
C SER A 265 -34.52 -28.56 2.59
N HIS A 266 -35.13 -29.13 3.63
CA HIS A 266 -36.40 -28.67 4.20
C HIS A 266 -36.26 -27.33 4.96
N PHE A 267 -35.05 -26.98 5.43
CA PHE A 267 -34.73 -25.70 6.10
C PHE A 267 -34.49 -24.57 5.09
N LEU A 268 -33.78 -24.82 3.99
CA LEU A 268 -33.60 -23.87 2.88
C LEU A 268 -34.90 -23.61 2.10
N GLN A 269 -35.84 -24.55 2.11
CA GLN A 269 -37.20 -24.36 1.61
C GLN A 269 -38.11 -23.57 2.56
N LYS A 270 -37.67 -23.26 3.79
CA LYS A 270 -38.44 -22.40 4.68
C LYS A 270 -38.54 -21.01 4.07
N LYS A 271 -39.76 -20.47 3.99
CA LYS A 271 -40.09 -19.15 3.44
C LYS A 271 -39.07 -18.04 3.80
N PRO A 272 -38.59 -17.87 5.05
CA PRO A 272 -37.67 -16.77 5.39
C PRO A 272 -36.32 -16.82 4.64
N VAL A 273 -35.70 -18.00 4.53
CA VAL A 273 -34.37 -18.14 3.91
C VAL A 273 -34.44 -17.98 2.39
N ARG A 274 -35.52 -18.49 1.78
CA ARG A 274 -35.78 -18.32 0.34
C ARG A 274 -36.11 -16.86 -0.02
N ILE A 275 -36.79 -16.13 0.86
CA ILE A 275 -37.05 -14.69 0.70
C ILE A 275 -35.74 -13.90 0.80
N PHE A 276 -34.86 -14.25 1.75
CA PHE A 276 -33.56 -13.61 1.91
C PHE A 276 -32.69 -13.75 0.65
N LEU A 277 -32.51 -14.97 0.14
CA LEU A 277 -31.70 -15.23 -1.06
C LEU A 277 -32.30 -14.65 -2.36
N ARG A 278 -33.63 -14.67 -2.54
CA ARG A 278 -34.26 -14.21 -3.79
C ARG A 278 -34.68 -12.76 -3.82
N ARG A 279 -34.84 -12.09 -2.68
CA ARG A 279 -35.33 -10.71 -2.61
C ARG A 279 -34.35 -9.77 -1.92
N ILE A 280 -33.70 -10.20 -0.83
CA ILE A 280 -32.84 -9.31 -0.04
C ILE A 280 -31.48 -9.16 -0.71
N VAL A 281 -30.80 -10.24 -1.09
CA VAL A 281 -29.48 -10.16 -1.76
C VAL A 281 -29.52 -9.33 -3.05
N PRO A 282 -30.48 -9.53 -3.99
CA PRO A 282 -30.58 -8.69 -5.18
C PRO A 282 -30.92 -7.23 -4.86
N ALA A 283 -31.79 -6.99 -3.88
CA ALA A 283 -32.14 -5.62 -3.47
C ALA A 283 -30.96 -4.88 -2.82
N VAL A 284 -30.15 -5.58 -2.02
CA VAL A 284 -28.91 -5.03 -1.43
C VAL A 284 -27.88 -4.75 -2.51
N MET A 285 -27.71 -5.63 -3.51
CA MET A 285 -26.81 -5.35 -4.63
C MET A 285 -27.27 -4.17 -5.47
N VAL A 286 -28.58 -4.04 -5.74
CA VAL A 286 -29.15 -2.87 -6.43
C VAL A 286 -28.96 -1.60 -5.60
N LEU A 287 -29.15 -1.66 -4.28
CA LEU A 287 -28.87 -0.54 -3.38
C LEU A 287 -27.40 -0.14 -3.38
N VAL A 288 -26.47 -1.10 -3.38
CA VAL A 288 -25.02 -0.82 -3.45
C VAL A 288 -24.66 -0.20 -4.80
N ILE A 289 -25.25 -0.67 -5.91
CA ILE A 289 -25.04 -0.10 -7.24
C ILE A 289 -25.60 1.33 -7.32
N ILE A 290 -26.81 1.58 -6.82
CA ILE A 290 -27.45 2.90 -6.82
C ILE A 290 -26.72 3.86 -5.88
N ALA A 291 -26.40 3.42 -4.66
CA ALA A 291 -25.63 4.20 -3.70
C ALA A 291 -24.23 4.51 -4.23
N GLY A 292 -23.59 3.56 -4.92
CA GLY A 292 -22.30 3.79 -5.57
C GLY A 292 -22.36 4.80 -6.72
N GLY A 293 -23.40 4.73 -7.55
CA GLY A 293 -23.65 5.73 -8.60
C GLY A 293 -23.88 7.13 -8.04
N PHE A 294 -24.62 7.25 -6.94
CA PHE A 294 -24.81 8.54 -6.25
C PHE A 294 -23.53 9.04 -5.56
N PHE A 295 -22.82 8.17 -4.84
CA PHE A 295 -21.62 8.52 -4.08
C PHE A 295 -20.49 9.03 -4.97
N TYR A 296 -20.25 8.36 -6.10
CA TYR A 296 -19.25 8.79 -7.07
C TYR A 296 -19.72 9.95 -7.96
N GLY A 297 -21.00 9.99 -8.34
CA GLY A 297 -21.57 11.14 -9.04
C GLY A 297 -21.47 12.44 -8.22
N SER A 298 -21.62 12.37 -6.89
CA SER A 298 -21.41 13.53 -6.01
C SER A 298 -19.94 13.93 -5.85
N LYS A 299 -19.00 12.96 -5.86
CA LYS A 299 -17.56 13.26 -5.77
C LYS A 299 -16.99 13.86 -7.06
N GLU A 300 -17.44 13.40 -8.24
CA GLU A 300 -17.10 14.04 -9.53
C GLU A 300 -17.60 15.50 -9.60
N THR A 301 -18.60 15.87 -8.79
CA THR A 301 -19.10 17.25 -8.73
C THR A 301 -18.23 18.15 -7.83
N ILE A 302 -17.36 17.59 -6.99
CA ILE A 302 -16.43 18.33 -6.09
C ILE A 302 -15.02 18.46 -6.70
N THR A 303 -14.70 17.68 -7.73
CA THR A 303 -13.45 17.81 -8.50
C THR A 303 -13.56 18.94 -9.54
N GLY A 304 -13.66 20.18 -9.08
CA GLY A 304 -13.40 21.35 -9.93
C GLY A 304 -11.93 21.47 -10.31
N ASP A 305 -11.60 22.34 -11.28
CA ASP A 305 -10.22 22.67 -11.69
C ASP A 305 -9.37 23.28 -10.53
N ASN A 306 -10.01 23.69 -9.43
CA ASN A 306 -9.32 24.28 -8.28
C ASN A 306 -8.86 23.20 -7.28
N GLN A 307 -7.85 22.42 -7.66
CA GLN A 307 -7.27 21.37 -6.83
C GLN A 307 -5.74 21.34 -6.89
N VAL A 308 -5.13 20.63 -5.95
CA VAL A 308 -3.72 20.24 -5.97
C VAL A 308 -3.60 18.75 -5.68
N ILE A 309 -2.97 18.00 -6.59
CA ILE A 309 -2.74 16.56 -6.42
C ILE A 309 -1.34 16.35 -5.81
N VAL A 310 -1.32 15.89 -4.56
CA VAL A 310 -0.09 15.74 -3.75
C VAL A 310 0.27 14.27 -3.63
N TYR A 311 1.54 13.92 -3.84
CA TYR A 311 2.08 12.59 -3.61
C TYR A 311 3.23 12.65 -2.59
N ASN A 312 3.01 12.13 -1.38
CA ASN A 312 3.96 12.27 -0.27
C ASN A 312 4.23 10.93 0.43
N TRP A 313 5.18 10.90 1.36
CA TRP A 313 5.37 9.80 2.30
C TRP A 313 4.15 9.60 3.21
N GLY A 314 4.01 8.39 3.73
CA GLY A 314 3.00 8.06 4.72
C GLY A 314 3.25 8.70 6.09
N GLU A 315 2.19 9.19 6.74
CA GLU A 315 2.27 9.84 8.06
C GLU A 315 3.24 11.05 8.13
N TYR A 316 3.43 11.73 7.01
CA TYR A 316 4.46 12.77 6.85
C TYR A 316 3.92 14.20 6.74
N LEU A 317 2.64 14.37 7.08
CA LEU A 317 1.94 15.66 7.13
C LEU A 317 0.81 15.53 8.16
N ASP A 318 0.61 16.54 9.00
CA ASP A 318 -0.55 16.59 9.89
C ASP A 318 -1.83 16.72 9.05
N PRO A 319 -2.81 15.81 9.16
CA PRO A 319 -4.07 15.88 8.41
C PRO A 319 -4.84 17.21 8.58
N GLU A 320 -4.69 17.90 9.71
CA GLU A 320 -5.34 19.20 9.96
C GLU A 320 -4.79 20.29 9.03
N THR A 321 -3.52 20.19 8.61
CA THR A 321 -2.92 21.15 7.67
C THR A 321 -3.59 21.12 6.30
N ILE A 322 -4.06 19.94 5.86
CA ILE A 322 -4.85 19.82 4.61
C ILE A 322 -6.14 20.61 4.76
N THR A 323 -6.85 20.41 5.87
CA THR A 323 -8.15 21.09 6.11
C THR A 323 -7.96 22.61 6.18
N LEU A 324 -6.94 23.09 6.89
CA LEU A 324 -6.61 24.51 6.97
C LEU A 324 -6.25 25.10 5.61
N PHE A 325 -5.47 24.38 4.80
CA PHE A 325 -5.13 24.83 3.45
C PHE A 325 -6.38 24.95 2.57
N GLU A 326 -7.26 23.94 2.59
CA GLU A 326 -8.52 23.95 1.84
C GLU A 326 -9.43 25.11 2.29
N GLU A 327 -9.53 25.36 3.59
CA GLU A 327 -10.33 26.47 4.15
C GLU A 327 -9.77 27.85 3.81
N GLU A 328 -8.45 28.03 3.87
CA GLU A 328 -7.80 29.32 3.62
C GLU A 328 -7.75 29.69 2.13
N THR A 329 -7.59 28.69 1.25
CA THR A 329 -7.35 28.92 -0.18
C THR A 329 -8.54 28.57 -1.06
N GLY A 330 -9.45 27.72 -0.58
CA GLY A 330 -10.50 27.10 -1.39
C GLY A 330 -9.99 26.07 -2.41
N ILE A 331 -8.71 25.71 -2.39
CA ILE A 331 -8.08 24.70 -3.26
C ILE A 331 -8.24 23.34 -2.61
N ASN A 332 -8.89 22.40 -3.28
CA ASN A 332 -9.06 21.03 -2.77
C ASN A 332 -7.75 20.24 -2.88
N VAL A 333 -7.41 19.44 -1.86
CA VAL A 333 -6.18 18.63 -1.84
C VAL A 333 -6.51 17.17 -2.12
N VAL A 334 -6.00 16.64 -3.22
CA VAL A 334 -6.03 15.20 -3.51
C VAL A 334 -4.72 14.59 -3.04
N TYR A 335 -4.72 14.03 -1.83
CA TYR A 335 -3.52 13.52 -1.18
C TYR A 335 -3.37 11.99 -1.40
N GLU A 336 -2.25 11.57 -2.00
CA GLU A 336 -1.84 10.17 -2.14
C GLU A 336 -0.51 9.93 -1.42
N GLU A 337 -0.33 8.73 -0.89
CA GLU A 337 0.86 8.36 -0.12
C GLU A 337 1.69 7.26 -0.80
N PHE A 338 3.01 7.29 -0.63
CA PHE A 338 3.95 6.23 -1.00
C PHE A 338 4.87 5.85 0.16
N GLU A 339 5.58 4.73 0.01
CA GLU A 339 6.39 4.13 1.08
C GLU A 339 7.87 4.10 0.76
N THR A 340 8.23 4.08 -0.53
CA THR A 340 9.62 4.16 -0.97
C THR A 340 9.69 4.99 -2.24
N ASN A 341 10.84 5.64 -2.44
CA ASN A 341 11.13 6.38 -3.67
C ASN A 341 11.02 5.48 -4.92
N GLU A 342 11.34 4.18 -4.81
CA GLU A 342 11.27 3.20 -5.89
C GLU A 342 9.83 2.85 -6.30
N ILE A 343 8.84 3.00 -5.40
CA ILE A 343 7.42 2.88 -5.72
C ILE A 343 6.92 4.20 -6.36
N MET A 344 7.41 5.34 -5.87
CA MET A 344 7.03 6.66 -6.35
C MET A 344 7.51 6.92 -7.78
N TYR A 345 8.80 6.66 -8.06
CA TYR A 345 9.46 7.08 -9.29
C TYR A 345 8.81 6.53 -10.57
N PRO A 346 8.48 5.22 -10.70
CA PRO A 346 7.85 4.70 -11.91
C PRO A 346 6.49 5.34 -12.21
N LYS A 347 5.70 5.67 -11.17
CA LYS A 347 4.41 6.36 -11.35
C LYS A 347 4.62 7.76 -11.91
N VAL A 348 5.54 8.55 -11.33
CA VAL A 348 5.85 9.90 -11.83
C VAL A 348 6.45 9.84 -13.24
N GLN A 349 7.44 8.97 -13.45
CA GLN A 349 8.12 8.80 -14.74
C GLN A 349 7.16 8.38 -15.86
N SER A 350 6.19 7.51 -15.56
CA SER A 350 5.21 7.06 -16.56
C SER A 350 4.27 8.17 -17.03
N GLY A 351 4.11 9.24 -16.24
CA GLY A 351 3.14 10.31 -16.49
C GLY A 351 1.68 9.87 -16.43
N ALA A 352 1.39 8.66 -15.94
CA ALA A 352 0.03 8.10 -15.86
C ALA A 352 -0.90 8.94 -14.98
N ILE A 353 -0.30 9.54 -13.96
CA ILE A 353 -0.92 10.48 -13.05
C ILE A 353 -0.11 11.77 -13.13
N ALA A 354 -0.80 12.88 -13.38
CA ALA A 354 -0.23 14.22 -13.31
C ALA A 354 -0.31 14.70 -11.85
N TYR A 355 0.66 14.29 -11.03
CA TYR A 355 0.83 14.86 -9.70
C TYR A 355 1.30 16.31 -9.82
N ASP A 356 0.74 17.19 -9.00
CA ASP A 356 1.09 18.61 -8.99
C ASP A 356 2.25 18.88 -8.03
N VAL A 357 2.32 18.15 -6.92
CA VAL A 357 3.40 18.24 -5.92
C VAL A 357 3.84 16.84 -5.50
N VAL A 358 5.14 16.60 -5.41
CA VAL A 358 5.71 15.33 -4.91
C VAL A 358 6.80 15.63 -3.87
N CYS A 359 6.95 14.79 -2.85
CA CYS A 359 8.02 14.93 -1.83
C CYS A 359 9.08 13.80 -1.90
N PRO A 360 9.94 13.76 -2.94
CA PRO A 360 11.05 12.81 -3.01
C PRO A 360 12.20 13.13 -2.03
N SER A 361 13.08 12.15 -1.81
CA SER A 361 14.37 12.35 -1.15
C SER A 361 15.44 12.88 -2.11
N ASP A 362 16.50 13.48 -1.56
CA ASP A 362 17.69 14.02 -2.22
C ASP A 362 18.14 13.31 -3.53
N TYR A 363 18.55 12.04 -3.46
CA TYR A 363 19.04 11.31 -4.64
C TYR A 363 17.96 11.14 -5.72
N MET A 364 16.69 11.03 -5.30
CA MET A 364 15.59 10.85 -6.22
C MET A 364 15.27 12.17 -6.93
N ILE A 365 15.38 13.31 -6.26
CA ILE A 365 15.32 14.64 -6.89
C ILE A 365 16.38 14.74 -7.98
N GLN A 366 17.64 14.41 -7.66
CA GLN A 366 18.73 14.46 -8.63
C GLN A 366 18.45 13.56 -9.86
N ARG A 367 17.90 12.36 -9.63
CA ARG A 367 17.50 11.45 -10.71
C ARG A 367 16.36 12.03 -11.55
N MET A 368 15.36 12.66 -10.94
CA MET A 368 14.22 13.27 -11.63
C MET A 368 14.66 14.48 -12.47
N ILE A 369 15.59 15.31 -11.96
CA ILE A 369 16.23 16.40 -12.72
C ILE A 369 16.97 15.83 -13.94
N LYS A 370 17.83 14.82 -13.74
CA LYS A 370 18.59 14.19 -14.85
C LYS A 370 17.71 13.61 -15.94
N ASN A 371 16.50 13.15 -15.61
CA ASN A 371 15.54 12.59 -16.56
C ASN A 371 14.49 13.61 -17.05
N ASP A 372 14.70 14.91 -16.83
CA ASP A 372 13.82 15.99 -17.29
C ASP A 372 12.35 15.86 -16.80
N LEU A 373 12.17 15.38 -15.56
CA LEU A 373 10.85 15.10 -14.98
C LEU A 373 10.29 16.24 -14.13
N LEU A 374 11.07 17.27 -13.80
CA LEU A 374 10.66 18.36 -12.90
C LEU A 374 10.48 19.69 -13.64
N ALA A 375 9.54 20.51 -13.19
CA ALA A 375 9.39 21.91 -13.58
C ALA A 375 10.17 22.81 -12.61
N GLU A 376 10.77 23.89 -13.13
CA GLU A 376 11.35 24.93 -12.28
C GLU A 376 10.26 25.60 -11.44
N ILE A 377 10.53 25.81 -10.15
CA ILE A 377 9.61 26.45 -9.20
C ILE A 377 9.71 27.96 -9.35
N ASN A 378 8.56 28.66 -9.43
CA ASN A 378 8.53 30.11 -9.34
C ASN A 378 8.57 30.55 -7.87
N PHE A 379 9.76 30.89 -7.37
CA PHE A 379 9.94 31.32 -5.97
C PHE A 379 9.25 32.66 -5.62
N ASP A 380 8.85 33.46 -6.61
CA ASP A 380 8.03 34.66 -6.36
C ASP A 380 6.65 34.29 -5.78
N ASN A 381 6.14 33.10 -6.11
CA ASN A 381 4.89 32.56 -5.58
C ASN A 381 5.07 31.91 -4.20
N ILE A 382 6.31 31.79 -3.69
CA ILE A 382 6.64 31.13 -2.43
C ILE A 382 7.40 32.10 -1.49
N PRO A 383 6.84 33.26 -1.12
CA PRO A 383 7.52 34.24 -0.27
C PRO A 383 7.88 33.72 1.13
N ASN A 384 7.22 32.66 1.61
CA ASN A 384 7.54 32.05 2.91
C ASN A 384 8.82 31.19 2.88
N ILE A 385 9.42 30.94 1.71
CA ILE A 385 10.68 30.18 1.63
C ILE A 385 11.82 30.85 2.40
N LYS A 386 11.74 32.17 2.64
CA LYS A 386 12.66 32.92 3.51
C LYS A 386 12.79 32.35 4.93
N ASN A 387 11.83 31.55 5.38
CA ASN A 387 11.85 30.91 6.69
C ASN A 387 12.66 29.60 6.71
N ILE A 388 12.98 29.05 5.54
CA ILE A 388 13.86 27.89 5.40
C ILE A 388 15.30 28.34 5.66
N GLY A 389 15.98 27.65 6.56
CA GLY A 389 17.33 28.01 6.98
C GLY A 389 18.33 28.00 5.81
N PRO A 390 19.25 28.99 5.71
CA PRO A 390 20.22 29.07 4.63
C PRO A 390 21.10 27.82 4.47
N THR A 391 21.39 27.13 5.58
CA THR A 391 22.17 25.89 5.58
C THR A 391 21.45 24.79 4.79
N TYR A 392 20.13 24.65 4.93
CA TYR A 392 19.35 23.63 4.23
C TYR A 392 19.25 23.91 2.74
N MET A 393 19.10 25.19 2.35
CA MET A 393 19.19 25.59 0.95
C MET A 393 20.57 25.31 0.37
N LYS A 394 21.64 25.53 1.12
CA LYS A 394 23.00 25.18 0.69
C LYS A 394 23.20 23.67 0.54
N THR A 395 22.69 22.87 1.47
CA THR A 395 22.76 21.40 1.36
C THR A 395 21.98 20.88 0.16
N SER A 396 20.85 21.53 -0.18
CA SER A 396 20.03 21.14 -1.33
C SER A 396 20.75 21.26 -2.67
N GLN A 397 21.76 22.15 -2.76
CA GLN A 397 22.60 22.30 -3.95
C GLN A 397 23.38 21.03 -4.33
N GLN A 398 23.52 20.07 -3.41
CA GLN A 398 24.16 18.78 -3.73
C GLN A 398 23.32 17.93 -4.69
N PHE A 399 21.99 18.06 -4.65
CA PHE A 399 21.06 17.32 -5.51
C PHE A 399 20.29 18.21 -6.49
N ASP A 400 20.15 19.50 -6.21
CA ASP A 400 19.55 20.54 -7.05
C ASP A 400 20.53 21.74 -7.16
N PRO A 401 21.55 21.68 -8.04
CA PRO A 401 22.69 22.60 -8.03
C PRO A 401 22.38 24.09 -8.09
N GLU A 402 21.27 24.46 -8.70
CA GLU A 402 20.81 25.85 -8.83
C GLU A 402 19.66 26.19 -7.86
N ASN A 403 19.24 25.24 -7.01
CA ASN A 403 18.04 25.32 -6.16
C ASN A 403 16.81 25.79 -6.94
N LYS A 404 16.60 25.20 -8.13
CA LYS A 404 15.52 25.60 -9.05
C LYS A 404 14.27 24.74 -8.93
N TYR A 405 14.41 23.53 -8.40
CA TYR A 405 13.41 22.47 -8.53
C TYR A 405 12.86 22.00 -7.19
N SER A 406 13.48 22.37 -6.07
CA SER A 406 13.18 21.79 -4.76
C SER A 406 13.05 22.82 -3.63
N VAL A 407 12.15 22.53 -2.68
CA VAL A 407 11.98 23.29 -1.42
C VAL A 407 12.10 22.33 -0.24
N PRO A 408 13.12 22.47 0.64
CA PRO A 408 13.32 21.59 1.81
C PRO A 408 12.09 21.53 2.70
N TYR A 409 11.68 20.32 3.07
CA TYR A 409 10.49 20.08 3.90
C TYR A 409 10.81 19.46 5.25
N CYS A 410 11.48 18.32 5.24
CA CYS A 410 11.88 17.58 6.43
C CYS A 410 13.30 17.07 6.24
N TRP A 411 14.02 16.93 7.35
CA TRP A 411 15.38 16.43 7.33
C TRP A 411 15.66 15.61 8.57
N GLY A 412 16.77 14.87 8.55
CA GLY A 412 17.20 14.15 9.74
C GLY A 412 18.48 13.37 9.50
N THR A 413 18.84 12.60 10.52
CA THR A 413 19.96 11.66 10.46
C THR A 413 19.50 10.22 10.58
N VAL A 414 20.30 9.30 10.07
CA VAL A 414 20.26 7.88 10.43
C VAL A 414 21.23 7.66 11.59
N GLY A 415 20.89 6.79 12.53
CA GLY A 415 21.75 6.54 13.69
C GLY A 415 21.44 5.24 14.39
N ILE A 416 22.06 5.07 15.55
CA ILE A 416 21.89 3.89 16.39
C ILE A 416 20.97 4.27 17.55
N LEU A 417 19.87 3.53 17.66
CA LEU A 417 19.01 3.53 18.84
C LEU A 417 19.37 2.30 19.69
N TYR A 418 19.67 2.50 20.96
CA TYR A 418 20.01 1.40 21.86
C TYR A 418 19.28 1.50 23.20
N ASN A 419 19.07 0.36 23.84
CA ASN A 419 18.50 0.28 25.17
C ASN A 419 19.60 0.30 26.23
N LYS A 420 19.66 1.36 27.04
CA LYS A 420 20.64 1.59 28.10
C LYS A 420 20.68 0.48 29.17
N THR A 421 19.60 -0.28 29.33
CA THR A 421 19.55 -1.40 30.31
C THR A 421 20.04 -2.72 29.71
N MET A 422 20.30 -2.78 28.41
CA MET A 422 20.72 -3.99 27.68
C MET A 422 22.14 -3.86 27.09
N VAL A 423 22.77 -2.69 27.24
CA VAL A 423 24.16 -2.44 26.86
C VAL A 423 24.96 -2.03 28.10
N ASP A 424 26.22 -2.43 28.16
CA ASP A 424 27.09 -2.14 29.32
C ASP A 424 28.07 -0.99 29.06
N GLU A 425 28.15 -0.49 27.82
CA GLU A 425 29.08 0.54 27.40
C GLU A 425 28.36 1.62 26.58
N PRO A 426 28.84 2.88 26.61
CA PRO A 426 28.32 3.92 25.73
C PRO A 426 28.49 3.51 24.27
N ILE A 427 27.41 3.58 23.50
CA ILE A 427 27.43 3.29 22.07
C ILE A 427 27.71 4.59 21.33
N ASP A 428 28.82 4.65 20.58
CA ASP A 428 29.22 5.84 19.80
C ASP A 428 29.69 5.51 18.37
N SER A 429 29.67 4.24 17.97
CA SER A 429 30.29 3.73 16.75
C SER A 429 29.42 2.67 16.08
N TRP A 430 29.46 2.64 14.74
CA TRP A 430 28.86 1.55 13.96
C TRP A 430 29.42 0.16 14.29
N SER A 431 30.62 0.08 14.87
CA SER A 431 31.29 -1.19 15.18
C SER A 431 30.49 -2.07 16.13
N VAL A 432 29.64 -1.48 16.98
CA VAL A 432 28.78 -2.22 17.92
C VAL A 432 27.89 -3.23 17.20
N LEU A 433 27.50 -2.94 15.95
CA LEU A 433 26.63 -3.80 15.15
C LEU A 433 27.35 -5.09 14.68
N TRP A 434 28.65 -5.22 14.93
CA TRP A 434 29.44 -6.44 14.71
C TRP A 434 29.89 -7.10 16.01
N ASP A 435 29.49 -6.57 17.17
CA ASP A 435 29.83 -7.18 18.45
C ASP A 435 28.97 -8.43 18.70
N LYS A 436 29.66 -9.56 18.92
CA LYS A 436 29.05 -10.86 19.19
C LYS A 436 28.27 -10.88 20.50
N LYS A 437 28.55 -9.95 21.42
CA LYS A 437 27.81 -9.80 22.68
C LYS A 437 26.33 -9.52 22.43
N TYR A 438 26.01 -8.77 21.38
CA TYR A 438 24.63 -8.40 21.03
C TYR A 438 24.04 -9.30 19.94
N LYS A 439 24.56 -10.52 19.78
CA LYS A 439 24.00 -11.51 18.86
C LYS A 439 22.50 -11.72 19.13
N ASP A 440 21.72 -11.78 18.05
CA ASP A 440 20.25 -11.90 18.03
C ASP A 440 19.51 -10.75 18.73
N ASN A 441 20.21 -9.64 19.02
CA ASN A 441 19.68 -8.42 19.65
C ASN A 441 19.98 -7.15 18.84
N ILE A 442 20.34 -7.30 17.55
CA ILE A 442 20.62 -6.22 16.61
C ILE A 442 19.54 -6.19 15.53
N LEU A 443 18.96 -5.02 15.29
CA LEU A 443 18.03 -4.74 14.20
C LEU A 443 18.69 -3.82 13.15
N MET A 444 18.70 -4.27 11.89
CA MET A 444 19.26 -3.52 10.77
C MET A 444 18.15 -3.02 9.84
N GLN A 445 18.40 -1.94 9.11
CA GLN A 445 17.48 -1.43 8.10
C GLN A 445 17.41 -2.37 6.89
N ASP A 446 16.21 -2.75 6.45
CA ASP A 446 15.97 -3.53 5.22
C ASP A 446 15.92 -2.62 3.98
N SER A 447 16.93 -1.76 3.85
CA SER A 447 17.11 -0.82 2.75
C SER A 447 18.55 -0.94 2.24
N VAL A 448 18.71 -1.02 0.92
CA VAL A 448 20.00 -1.30 0.27
C VAL A 448 21.02 -0.22 0.59
N ARG A 449 20.65 1.05 0.40
CA ARG A 449 21.56 2.18 0.63
C ARG A 449 21.90 2.34 2.11
N ASP A 450 20.92 2.19 3.00
CA ASP A 450 21.14 2.33 4.45
C ASP A 450 22.02 1.23 5.03
N ALA A 451 21.80 -0.03 4.63
CA ALA A 451 22.62 -1.14 5.08
C ALA A 451 24.07 -0.99 4.63
N PHE A 452 24.30 -0.62 3.37
CA PHE A 452 25.66 -0.37 2.87
C PHE A 452 26.27 0.89 3.46
N ALA A 453 25.50 1.94 3.73
CA ALA A 453 26.00 3.16 4.36
C ALA A 453 26.67 2.85 5.70
N VAL A 454 26.07 1.99 6.53
CA VAL A 454 26.66 1.55 7.81
C VAL A 454 28.01 0.89 7.59
N ALA A 455 28.11 -0.07 6.67
CA ALA A 455 29.35 -0.82 6.41
C ALA A 455 30.45 0.06 5.76
N LEU A 456 30.06 0.94 4.82
CA LEU A 456 30.97 1.87 4.16
C LEU A 456 31.52 2.89 5.15
N LYS A 457 30.66 3.51 5.96
CA LYS A 457 31.08 4.49 6.98
C LYS A 457 31.95 3.84 8.06
N LEU A 458 31.61 2.63 8.52
CA LEU A 458 32.47 1.86 9.44
C LEU A 458 33.87 1.62 8.85
N SER A 459 33.97 1.43 7.54
CA SER A 459 35.23 1.19 6.82
C SER A 459 35.96 2.48 6.43
N GLY A 460 35.40 3.66 6.76
CA GLY A 460 35.98 4.96 6.42
C GLY A 460 35.74 5.42 4.97
N HIS A 461 34.87 4.73 4.23
CA HIS A 461 34.49 5.10 2.86
C HIS A 461 33.25 6.00 2.85
N SER A 462 33.03 6.69 1.74
CA SER A 462 31.80 7.46 1.51
C SER A 462 30.59 6.53 1.41
N LEU A 463 29.45 6.94 1.95
CA LEU A 463 28.16 6.25 1.73
C LEU A 463 27.65 6.35 0.27
N ASN A 464 28.36 7.11 -0.57
CA ASN A 464 28.14 7.28 -2.00
C ASN A 464 29.22 6.62 -2.86
N SER A 465 29.96 5.65 -2.32
CA SER A 465 30.97 4.93 -3.09
C SER A 465 30.38 4.29 -4.36
N ALA A 466 31.07 4.45 -5.48
CA ALA A 466 30.83 3.71 -6.71
C ALA A 466 32.00 2.76 -7.04
N ASP A 467 32.96 2.63 -6.11
CA ASP A 467 34.13 1.77 -6.27
C ASP A 467 33.76 0.32 -5.93
N LEU A 468 33.94 -0.59 -6.88
CA LEU A 468 33.53 -1.98 -6.73
C LEU A 468 34.28 -2.70 -5.59
N ASP A 469 35.54 -2.35 -5.34
CA ASP A 469 36.32 -2.98 -4.27
C ASP A 469 35.79 -2.54 -2.90
N GLU A 470 35.45 -1.26 -2.74
CA GLU A 470 34.83 -0.72 -1.53
C GLU A 470 33.45 -1.37 -1.28
N LEU A 471 32.63 -1.51 -2.33
CA LEU A 471 31.30 -2.14 -2.24
C LEU A 471 31.39 -3.65 -1.94
N THR A 472 32.35 -4.34 -2.55
CA THR A 472 32.64 -5.76 -2.32
C THR A 472 33.07 -5.99 -0.87
N ALA A 473 33.93 -5.12 -0.34
CA ALA A 473 34.35 -5.17 1.05
C ALA A 473 33.19 -4.89 2.02
N ALA A 474 32.34 -3.90 1.72
CA ALA A 474 31.14 -3.59 2.50
C ALA A 474 30.15 -4.78 2.52
N ARG A 475 29.92 -5.42 1.38
CA ARG A 475 29.13 -6.66 1.28
C ARG A 475 29.70 -7.75 2.18
N ASP A 476 31.01 -8.00 2.13
CA ASP A 476 31.65 -9.05 2.93
C ASP A 476 31.54 -8.79 4.43
N LEU A 477 31.60 -7.51 4.84
CA LEU A 477 31.33 -7.10 6.21
C LEU A 477 29.88 -7.38 6.62
N LEU A 478 28.90 -7.04 5.77
CA LEU A 478 27.49 -7.32 6.02
C LEU A 478 27.18 -8.83 6.07
N ILE A 479 27.81 -9.64 5.21
CA ILE A 479 27.72 -11.11 5.27
C ILE A 479 28.24 -11.63 6.62
N LYS A 480 29.38 -11.11 7.09
CA LYS A 480 29.92 -11.47 8.42
C LYS A 480 29.03 -11.00 9.57
N GLN A 481 28.33 -9.89 9.40
CA GLN A 481 27.40 -9.33 10.38
C GLN A 481 26.14 -10.18 10.52
N LYS A 482 25.62 -10.66 9.39
CA LYS A 482 24.28 -11.23 9.31
C LYS A 482 23.96 -12.31 10.35
N PRO A 483 24.87 -13.26 10.70
CA PRO A 483 24.62 -14.22 11.76
C PRO A 483 24.46 -13.63 13.19
N LEU A 484 24.76 -12.34 13.36
CA LEU A 484 24.58 -11.58 14.61
C LEU A 484 23.25 -10.82 14.64
N VAL A 485 22.68 -10.52 13.47
CA VAL A 485 21.48 -9.69 13.31
C VAL A 485 20.23 -10.51 13.58
N GLN A 486 19.35 -9.99 14.42
CA GLN A 486 18.05 -10.61 14.72
C GLN A 486 17.13 -10.57 13.49
N ALA A 487 17.01 -9.39 12.87
CA ALA A 487 16.20 -9.17 11.68
C ALA A 487 16.64 -7.91 10.92
N TYR A 488 16.41 -7.94 9.61
CA TYR A 488 16.37 -6.74 8.77
C TYR A 488 14.92 -6.27 8.69
N VAL A 489 14.68 -5.02 9.06
CA VAL A 489 13.35 -4.44 9.26
C VAL A 489 13.34 -2.98 8.79
N ILE A 490 12.17 -2.41 8.56
CA ILE A 490 11.99 -0.97 8.26
C ILE A 490 11.37 -0.30 9.49
N ASP A 491 10.08 0.00 9.49
CA ASP A 491 9.40 0.71 10.60
C ASP A 491 9.23 -0.14 11.87
N GLN A 492 9.42 -1.46 11.74
CA GLN A 492 9.27 -2.40 12.85
C GLN A 492 10.36 -2.24 13.90
N VAL A 493 11.48 -1.55 13.60
CA VAL A 493 12.53 -1.23 14.59
C VAL A 493 11.91 -0.54 15.80
N ARG A 494 11.02 0.43 15.57
CA ARG A 494 10.35 1.20 16.63
C ARG A 494 9.65 0.30 17.64
N ASP A 495 8.70 -0.51 17.17
CA ASP A 495 7.89 -1.38 18.04
C ASP A 495 8.77 -2.37 18.81
N LYS A 496 9.76 -2.95 18.15
CA LYS A 496 10.66 -3.94 18.76
C LYS A 496 11.54 -3.32 19.83
N MET A 497 12.07 -2.12 19.59
CA MET A 497 12.88 -1.40 20.57
C MET A 497 12.03 -0.92 21.75
N ILE A 498 10.80 -0.43 21.54
CA ILE A 498 9.85 -0.10 22.62
C ILE A 498 9.52 -1.33 23.46
N GLY A 499 9.36 -2.49 22.81
CA GLY A 499 9.06 -3.77 23.43
C GLY A 499 10.25 -4.45 24.12
N ASN A 500 11.44 -3.85 24.11
CA ASN A 500 12.69 -4.45 24.59
C ASN A 500 13.01 -5.81 23.93
N GLU A 501 12.62 -6.00 22.67
CA GLU A 501 12.90 -7.22 21.90
C GLU A 501 14.33 -7.29 21.35
N ALA A 502 15.02 -6.15 21.30
CA ALA A 502 16.39 -5.99 20.82
C ALA A 502 17.12 -4.93 21.65
N ALA A 503 18.44 -5.05 21.73
CA ALA A 503 19.29 -4.11 22.45
C ALA A 503 19.66 -2.90 21.58
N ILE A 504 19.82 -3.11 20.28
CA ILE A 504 20.38 -2.14 19.33
C ILE A 504 19.59 -2.18 18.02
N GLY A 505 19.25 -1.01 17.47
CA GLY A 505 18.58 -0.89 16.18
C GLY A 505 19.08 0.32 15.38
N VAL A 506 19.21 0.17 14.07
CA VAL A 506 19.48 1.29 13.15
C VAL A 506 18.16 1.98 12.80
N ILE A 507 18.04 3.28 13.03
CA ILE A 507 16.77 4.00 12.86
C ILE A 507 16.97 5.46 12.40
N TYR A 508 15.93 6.04 11.81
CA TYR A 508 15.83 7.46 11.52
C TYR A 508 15.60 8.29 12.80
N SER A 509 16.20 9.47 12.86
CA SER A 509 16.13 10.41 14.00
C SER A 509 14.70 10.79 14.40
N GLY A 510 13.78 11.03 13.44
CA GLY A 510 12.37 11.32 13.73
C GLY A 510 11.69 10.19 14.51
N GLU A 511 11.83 8.95 14.03
CA GLU A 511 11.32 7.77 14.74
C GLU A 511 11.97 7.60 16.12
N ALA A 512 13.27 7.90 16.26
CA ALA A 512 13.97 7.79 17.54
C ALA A 512 13.35 8.69 18.62
N ILE A 513 12.97 9.92 18.29
CA ILE A 513 12.32 10.86 19.22
C ILE A 513 11.01 10.29 19.73
N TYR A 514 10.15 9.81 18.83
CA TYR A 514 8.91 9.13 19.19
C TYR A 514 9.18 7.92 20.09
N THR A 515 10.16 7.09 19.72
CA THR A 515 10.49 5.86 20.43
C THR A 515 10.96 6.13 21.87
N GLN A 516 11.77 7.16 22.07
CA GLN A 516 12.22 7.60 23.41
C GLN A 516 11.09 8.15 24.29
N ASN A 517 10.05 8.71 23.68
CA ASN A 517 8.87 9.17 24.43
C ASN A 517 8.07 7.98 24.98
N GLU A 518 7.98 6.88 24.23
CA GLU A 518 7.31 5.65 24.64
C GLU A 518 8.14 4.76 25.59
N ASN A 519 9.47 4.84 25.50
CA ASN A 519 10.41 4.12 26.36
C ASN A 519 11.66 4.97 26.70
N LYS A 520 11.76 5.41 27.97
CA LYS A 520 12.83 6.30 28.48
C LYS A 520 14.20 5.61 28.62
N ASP A 521 14.25 4.29 28.51
CA ASP A 521 15.49 3.52 28.54
C ASP A 521 16.23 3.55 27.19
N LEU A 522 15.59 4.06 26.14
CA LEU A 522 16.19 4.16 24.81
C LEU A 522 16.99 5.44 24.63
N GLU A 523 18.12 5.33 23.94
CA GLU A 523 19.02 6.42 23.61
C GLU A 523 19.45 6.35 22.14
N TYR A 524 19.54 7.52 21.50
CA TYR A 524 19.91 7.63 20.09
C TYR A 524 21.24 8.35 19.94
N VAL A 525 22.08 7.84 19.04
CA VAL A 525 23.39 8.42 18.73
C VAL A 525 23.64 8.43 17.23
N VAL A 526 24.25 9.52 16.76
CA VAL A 526 24.86 9.57 15.41
C VAL A 526 26.33 9.15 15.54
N PRO A 527 26.74 8.03 14.92
CA PRO A 527 28.07 7.47 15.14
C PRO A 527 29.22 8.39 14.74
N LYS A 528 30.37 8.20 15.39
CA LYS A 528 31.55 9.05 15.23
C LYS A 528 32.21 8.94 13.85
N GLU A 529 32.04 7.81 13.16
CA GLU A 529 32.49 7.64 11.78
C GLU A 529 31.69 8.50 10.78
N GLY A 530 30.57 9.05 11.23
CA GLY A 530 29.60 9.75 10.40
C GLY A 530 28.43 8.86 9.99
N SER A 531 27.41 9.49 9.43
CA SER A 531 26.17 8.82 9.03
C SER A 531 25.54 9.48 7.81
N ASN A 532 24.35 9.04 7.43
CA ASN A 532 23.53 9.74 6.49
C ASN A 532 22.82 10.94 7.15
N VAL A 533 22.87 12.08 6.45
CA VAL A 533 21.96 13.22 6.65
C VAL A 533 21.12 13.38 5.39
N TRP A 534 19.81 13.22 5.52
CA TRP A 534 18.88 13.23 4.41
C TRP A 534 18.00 14.47 4.46
N ILE A 535 17.55 14.93 3.29
CA ILE A 535 16.58 16.00 3.15
C ILE A 535 15.53 15.56 2.15
N ASP A 536 14.27 15.51 2.60
CA ASP A 536 13.13 15.40 1.71
C ASP A 536 12.64 16.80 1.35
N SER A 537 12.34 16.99 0.06
CA SER A 537 11.97 18.30 -0.46
C SER A 537 10.76 18.20 -1.36
N TRP A 538 9.93 19.24 -1.35
CA TRP A 538 8.83 19.39 -2.28
C TRP A 538 9.35 19.75 -3.67
N VAL A 539 8.87 19.04 -4.68
CA VAL A 539 9.15 19.29 -6.11
C VAL A 539 7.85 19.31 -6.90
N ILE A 540 7.89 19.95 -8.07
CA ILE A 540 6.76 20.01 -9.01
C ILE A 540 7.10 19.19 -10.25
N PRO A 541 6.39 18.09 -10.55
CA PRO A 541 6.56 17.35 -11.80
C PRO A 541 6.28 18.21 -13.03
N LYS A 542 7.00 17.96 -14.12
CA LYS A 542 6.89 18.73 -15.37
C LYS A 542 5.52 18.63 -16.05
N ASN A 543 4.79 17.55 -15.77
CA ASN A 543 3.44 17.31 -16.26
C ASN A 543 2.33 17.77 -15.29
N ALA A 544 2.67 18.49 -14.21
CA ALA A 544 1.71 19.07 -13.28
C ALA A 544 0.66 19.91 -14.02
N LYS A 545 -0.62 19.76 -13.65
CA LYS A 545 -1.74 20.48 -14.27
C LYS A 545 -2.05 21.79 -13.56
N HIS A 546 -1.81 21.84 -12.25
CA HIS A 546 -2.14 22.97 -11.39
C HIS A 546 -0.87 23.52 -10.72
N LYS A 547 0.10 23.96 -11.52
CA LYS A 547 1.40 24.44 -11.01
C LYS A 547 1.26 25.59 -10.01
N ASP A 548 0.36 26.55 -10.26
CA ASP A 548 0.15 27.67 -9.34
C ASP A 548 -0.42 27.21 -7.99
N ASN A 549 -1.31 26.21 -8.00
CA ASN A 549 -1.85 25.60 -6.78
C ASN A 549 -0.78 24.79 -6.03
N ALA A 550 0.11 24.12 -6.75
CA ALA A 550 1.29 23.45 -6.19
C ALA A 550 2.22 24.44 -5.46
N GLU A 551 2.53 25.58 -6.10
CA GLU A 551 3.36 26.62 -5.48
C GLU A 551 2.67 27.26 -4.27
N ALA A 552 1.35 27.47 -4.33
CA ALA A 552 0.56 27.94 -3.18
C ALA A 552 0.60 26.94 -2.01
N PHE A 553 0.49 25.64 -2.29
CA PHE A 553 0.60 24.58 -1.29
C PHE A 553 1.99 24.56 -0.64
N ILE A 554 3.06 24.63 -1.42
CA ILE A 554 4.44 24.69 -0.89
C ILE A 554 4.64 25.96 -0.05
N ASN A 555 4.14 27.12 -0.50
CA ASN A 555 4.22 28.37 0.24
C ASN A 555 3.49 28.32 1.59
N PHE A 556 2.32 27.67 1.63
CA PHE A 556 1.57 27.43 2.86
C PHE A 556 2.38 26.57 3.84
N LEU A 557 3.01 25.49 3.38
CA LEU A 557 3.85 24.64 4.22
C LEU A 557 5.13 25.33 4.72
N CYS A 558 5.64 26.34 4.02
CA CYS A 558 6.76 27.17 4.48
C CYS A 558 6.35 28.20 5.56
N ARG A 559 5.06 28.32 5.91
CA ARG A 559 4.59 29.23 6.96
C ARG A 559 5.02 28.71 8.34
N PRO A 560 5.55 29.54 9.26
CA PRO A 560 6.17 29.04 10.50
C PRO A 560 5.22 28.29 11.44
N ASP A 561 3.97 28.73 11.55
CA ASP A 561 2.91 28.08 12.34
C ASP A 561 2.56 26.69 11.78
N ILE A 562 2.43 26.58 10.45
CA ILE A 562 2.13 25.31 9.76
C ILE A 562 3.30 24.34 9.86
N ALA A 563 4.53 24.81 9.62
CA ALA A 563 5.73 23.99 9.77
C ALA A 563 5.93 23.51 11.22
N LYS A 564 5.57 24.32 12.23
CA LYS A 564 5.56 23.88 13.63
C LYS A 564 4.48 22.84 13.89
N MET A 565 3.26 23.06 13.41
CA MET A 565 2.15 22.09 13.53
C MET A 565 2.57 20.72 12.98
N ASN A 566 3.15 20.71 11.77
CA ASN A 566 3.69 19.49 11.19
C ASN A 566 4.78 18.87 12.06
N PHE A 567 5.77 19.65 12.52
CA PHE A 567 6.84 19.17 13.41
C PHE A 567 6.28 18.53 14.69
N ASP A 568 5.30 19.15 15.33
CA ASP A 568 4.69 18.63 16.57
C ASP A 568 3.96 17.30 16.34
N TYR A 569 3.37 17.11 15.15
CA TYR A 569 2.66 15.89 14.78
C TYR A 569 3.60 14.76 14.32
N ILE A 570 4.52 15.03 13.39
CA ILE A 570 5.37 14.02 12.75
C ILE A 570 6.68 13.77 13.51
N THR A 571 7.13 14.72 14.35
CA THR A 571 8.39 14.69 15.13
C THR A 571 9.70 14.68 14.32
N TYR A 572 9.64 14.69 13.00
CA TYR A 572 10.79 14.90 12.11
C TYR A 572 11.25 16.35 12.11
N SER A 573 12.55 16.56 11.97
CA SER A 573 13.18 17.87 12.08
C SER A 573 12.75 18.81 10.96
N THR A 574 12.33 20.01 11.36
CA THR A 574 11.96 21.06 10.40
C THR A 574 13.21 21.83 9.93
N PRO A 575 13.34 22.12 8.62
CA PRO A 575 14.32 23.06 8.09
C PRO A 575 13.87 24.52 8.22
N ASN A 576 12.66 24.76 8.73
CA ASN A 576 12.10 26.10 8.96
C ASN A 576 12.59 26.65 10.29
N GLU A 577 13.55 27.59 10.25
CA GLU A 577 14.17 28.16 11.45
C GLU A 577 13.16 28.99 12.27
N ALA A 578 12.23 29.67 11.60
CA ALA A 578 11.17 30.41 12.27
C ALA A 578 10.21 29.47 13.01
N ALA A 579 9.86 28.33 12.42
CA ALA A 579 9.05 27.30 13.08
C ALA A 579 9.76 26.71 14.29
N ARG A 580 11.08 26.42 14.16
CA ARG A 580 11.90 25.95 15.29
C ARG A 580 11.88 26.94 16.45
N ALA A 581 11.94 28.24 16.18
CA ALA A 581 11.88 29.27 17.21
C ALA A 581 10.52 29.30 17.95
N LEU A 582 9.44 28.88 17.28
CA LEU A 582 8.10 28.79 17.85
C LEU A 582 7.88 27.53 18.71
N ILE A 583 8.80 26.55 18.72
CA ILE A 583 8.71 25.37 19.61
C ILE A 583 8.80 25.82 21.07
N GLU A 584 7.70 25.65 21.81
CA GLU A 584 7.57 26.10 23.20
C GLU A 584 8.38 25.23 24.18
N ASP A 585 8.45 23.92 23.92
CA ASP A 585 9.26 23.00 24.71
C ASP A 585 10.75 23.20 24.41
N GLU A 586 11.47 23.80 25.36
CA GLU A 586 12.90 24.05 25.22
C GLU A 586 13.73 22.76 25.08
N ALA A 587 13.30 21.66 25.69
CA ALA A 587 13.98 20.38 25.59
C ALA A 587 13.87 19.82 24.18
N LEU A 588 12.72 20.01 23.52
CA LEU A 588 12.50 19.60 22.14
C LEU A 588 13.19 20.55 21.14
N ARG A 589 13.09 21.86 21.36
CA ARG A 589 13.73 22.91 20.52
C ARG A 589 15.25 22.78 20.47
N ASN A 590 15.85 22.32 21.57
CA ASN A 590 17.29 22.10 21.71
C ASN A 590 17.66 20.61 21.69
N ASN A 591 16.74 19.73 21.31
CA ASN A 591 17.01 18.30 21.25
C ASN A 591 18.09 18.02 20.21
N THR A 592 19.19 17.40 20.61
CA THR A 592 20.33 17.11 19.71
C THR A 592 20.06 15.97 18.72
N ILE A 593 18.97 15.22 18.89
CA ILE A 593 18.48 14.24 17.92
C ILE A 593 17.71 14.95 16.80
N ALA A 594 16.81 15.87 17.17
CA ALA A 594 16.05 16.65 16.20
C ALA A 594 16.95 17.69 15.50
N PHE A 595 17.77 18.40 16.25
CA PHE A 595 18.60 19.49 15.75
C PHE A 595 20.06 19.26 16.16
N PRO A 596 20.73 18.25 15.57
CA PRO A 596 22.13 17.97 15.85
C PRO A 596 23.03 19.17 15.55
N GLY A 597 24.09 19.32 16.35
CA GLY A 597 25.06 20.41 16.20
C GLY A 597 25.93 20.27 14.94
N PRO A 598 26.62 21.35 14.52
CA PRO A 598 27.45 21.36 13.32
C PRO A 598 28.51 20.24 13.26
N GLU A 599 29.14 19.91 14.40
CA GLU A 599 30.15 18.84 14.49
C GLU A 599 29.61 17.45 14.12
N ILE A 600 28.30 17.22 14.31
CA ILE A 600 27.63 15.98 13.89
C ILE A 600 27.34 16.03 12.39
N LEU A 601 26.89 17.18 11.89
CA LEU A 601 26.51 17.34 10.49
C LEU A 601 27.73 17.31 9.55
N GLU A 602 28.87 17.87 9.96
CA GLU A 602 30.10 17.91 9.16
C GLU A 602 30.69 16.52 8.86
N ARG A 603 30.39 15.52 9.68
CA ARG A 603 30.79 14.11 9.44
C ARG A 603 29.74 13.30 8.69
N CYS A 604 28.54 13.83 8.50
CA CYS A 604 27.46 13.17 7.78
C CYS A 604 27.48 13.51 6.28
N GLU A 605 26.92 12.61 5.48
CA GLU A 605 26.83 12.76 4.02
C GLU A 605 25.39 12.55 3.56
N THR A 606 24.98 13.27 2.52
CA THR A 606 23.68 13.09 1.87
C THR A 606 23.79 12.04 0.77
N PHE A 607 22.74 11.24 0.54
CA PHE A 607 22.76 10.29 -0.56
C PHE A 607 22.77 11.03 -1.90
N SER A 608 23.52 10.51 -2.86
CA SER A 608 23.56 10.97 -4.24
C SER A 608 23.10 9.88 -5.19
N TYR A 609 22.63 10.28 -6.37
CA TYR A 609 22.26 9.34 -7.42
C TYR A 609 23.51 8.87 -8.17
N LEU A 610 23.86 7.60 -7.93
CA LEU A 610 25.08 6.96 -8.43
C LEU A 610 24.95 6.46 -9.88
N GLY A 611 23.77 6.54 -10.49
CA GLY A 611 23.50 5.96 -11.82
C GLY A 611 22.87 4.56 -11.74
N ASN A 612 22.27 4.12 -12.85
CA ASN A 612 21.58 2.83 -12.88
C ASN A 612 22.54 1.64 -12.73
N GLU A 613 23.70 1.67 -13.40
CA GLU A 613 24.70 0.59 -13.33
C GLU A 613 25.20 0.36 -11.90
N THR A 614 25.58 1.43 -11.20
CA THR A 614 26.01 1.33 -9.79
C THR A 614 24.87 0.86 -8.88
N ASN A 615 23.64 1.34 -9.08
CA ASN A 615 22.49 0.87 -8.32
C ASN A 615 22.22 -0.63 -8.53
N ASP A 616 22.37 -1.14 -9.75
CA ASP A 616 22.22 -2.57 -10.05
C ASP A 616 23.28 -3.40 -9.32
N ILE A 617 24.52 -2.92 -9.25
CA ILE A 617 25.60 -3.53 -8.46
C ILE A 617 25.23 -3.57 -6.97
N TYR A 618 24.78 -2.47 -6.38
CA TYR A 618 24.32 -2.43 -4.98
C TYR A 618 23.21 -3.46 -4.72
N ASN A 619 22.24 -3.56 -5.62
CA ASN A 619 21.12 -4.52 -5.52
C ASN A 619 21.60 -5.98 -5.64
N GLU A 620 22.54 -6.27 -6.54
CA GLU A 620 23.14 -7.59 -6.68
C GLU A 620 23.89 -8.01 -5.42
N LEU A 621 24.78 -7.14 -4.93
CA LEU A 621 25.54 -7.41 -3.71
C LEU A 621 24.61 -7.54 -2.49
N TRP A 622 23.54 -6.75 -2.41
CA TRP A 622 22.55 -6.90 -1.35
C TRP A 622 21.83 -8.24 -1.39
N ARG A 623 21.49 -8.75 -2.58
CA ARG A 623 20.92 -10.09 -2.73
C ARG A 623 21.89 -11.16 -2.23
N GLU A 624 23.19 -11.01 -2.48
CA GLU A 624 24.22 -11.90 -1.93
C GLU A 624 24.22 -11.88 -0.39
N VAL A 625 24.19 -10.70 0.24
CA VAL A 625 24.06 -10.54 1.70
C VAL A 625 22.80 -11.25 2.19
N LYS A 626 21.65 -11.04 1.55
CA LYS A 626 20.37 -11.64 1.95
C LYS A 626 20.30 -13.16 1.71
N SER A 627 21.15 -13.72 0.84
CA SER A 627 21.19 -15.16 0.56
C SER A 627 22.13 -16.01 1.42
N ASN A 628 23.18 -15.43 2.02
CA ASN A 628 24.14 -16.13 2.89
C ASN A 628 23.68 -16.19 4.34
#